data_AF-A0A542KTG4-F1
#
_entry.id   AF-A0A542KTG4-F1
#
_cell.length_a   1.000
_cell.length_b   1.000
_cell.length_c   1.000
_cell.angle_alpha   90.00
_cell.angle_beta   90.00
_cell.angle_gamma   90.00
#
_symmetry.space_group_name_H-M   'P 1'
#
loop_
_entity.id
_entity.type
_entity.pdbx_description
1 polymer ?
#
loop_
_entity_poly.entity_id
_entity_poly.type
_entity_poly.pdbx_seq_one_letter_code
_entity_poly.pdbx_strand_id
1 'polypeptide(L)'
;MDADLTRAERLLHVDAHAFDRAPFADEVGGRLAALFYSGRPLDRRVAPMPLAVTTRSDGAHAWSGTGVVLGPAAHDERVEIADRCLCLRVVLHGGTVTGVVVRDLGTGTEAEVGARAVVVAADALRTPQLLHASGVRPPALGRYLNDQPQVVFAVRSPDEVVAAHRAVTGRTRDTDGAIVPRSGVSWVPCTDEQPFHGQVTQLDASPVPLTDDTDIEPGAVVGLAGSAPRTSRPRTVSIRRLRTDPYGLPAPRIHYRYTDRDLAAMKRAKKAVAEAGAALGVPLDDSRVLLAAGSSLHYQGTTRMGPADDATSVCDDHSRVRNTRGLWVAGTTSSPRPPPAMRP
;
A
#
# COMPACT_ATOMS: atom_id res chain seq x y z
N MET A 1 12.75 -4.11 -15.77
CA MET A 1 12.43 -4.26 -14.33
C MET A 1 13.32 -3.38 -13.47
N ASP A 2 14.63 -3.60 -13.37
CA ASP A 2 15.48 -2.77 -12.49
C ASP A 2 15.49 -1.29 -12.88
N ALA A 3 15.62 -0.99 -14.17
CA ALA A 3 15.52 0.40 -14.67
C ALA A 3 14.16 1.07 -14.39
N ASP A 4 13.08 0.29 -14.39
CA ASP A 4 11.72 0.78 -14.11
C ASP A 4 11.54 1.06 -12.63
N LEU A 5 12.09 0.20 -11.76
CA LEU A 5 12.12 0.40 -10.31
C LEU A 5 12.95 1.63 -9.95
N THR A 6 14.16 1.77 -10.48
CA THR A 6 14.98 2.97 -10.23
C THR A 6 14.28 4.24 -10.74
N ARG A 7 13.53 4.16 -11.85
CA ARG A 7 12.73 5.29 -12.32
C ARG A 7 11.58 5.59 -11.37
N ALA A 8 10.87 4.58 -10.87
CA ALA A 8 9.79 4.76 -9.91
C ALA A 8 10.29 5.37 -8.60
N GLU A 9 11.42 4.90 -8.08
CA GLU A 9 12.09 5.46 -6.88
C GLU A 9 12.46 6.93 -7.09
N ARG A 10 13.05 7.27 -8.24
CA ARG A 10 13.34 8.68 -8.57
C ARG A 10 12.09 9.54 -8.68
N LEU A 11 11.00 9.04 -9.25
CA LEU A 11 9.74 9.80 -9.36
C LEU A 11 9.04 9.97 -8.00
N LEU A 12 9.21 9.01 -7.11
CA LEU A 12 8.63 9.02 -5.76
C LEU A 12 9.54 9.71 -4.74
N HIS A 13 10.76 10.11 -5.11
CA HIS A 13 11.78 10.60 -4.18
C HIS A 13 11.97 9.60 -3.03
N VAL A 14 12.25 8.34 -3.36
CA VAL A 14 12.50 7.32 -2.34
C VAL A 14 13.84 7.59 -1.67
N ASP A 15 13.84 7.66 -0.34
CA ASP A 15 15.01 7.79 0.50
C ASP A 15 14.89 6.79 1.67
N ALA A 16 15.83 5.84 1.72
CA ALA A 16 15.91 4.87 2.81
C ALA A 16 16.58 5.43 4.07
N HIS A 17 17.29 6.57 3.94
CA HIS A 17 18.10 7.17 4.98
C HIS A 17 17.50 8.45 5.57
N ALA A 18 16.26 8.77 5.18
CA ALA A 18 15.55 9.96 5.65
C ALA A 18 15.45 10.03 7.18
N PHE A 19 15.50 8.88 7.87
CA PHE A 19 15.38 8.76 9.32
C PHE A 19 16.65 8.22 10.01
N ASP A 20 17.81 8.20 9.35
CA ASP A 20 19.06 7.71 9.97
C ASP A 20 19.49 8.52 11.19
N ARG A 21 19.05 9.78 11.27
CA ARG A 21 19.32 10.67 12.41
C ARG A 21 18.28 10.55 13.53
N ALA A 22 17.32 9.64 13.39
CA ALA A 22 16.28 9.45 14.38
C ALA A 22 16.90 8.88 15.68
N PRO A 23 16.75 9.57 16.82
CA PRO A 23 17.13 9.15 18.16
C PRO A 23 17.22 7.66 18.51
N PHE A 24 16.22 6.88 18.12
CA PHE A 24 16.06 5.49 18.53
C PHE A 24 16.18 4.51 17.35
N ALA A 25 16.52 4.97 16.14
CA ALA A 25 16.59 4.10 14.96
C ALA A 25 17.62 2.97 15.13
N ASP A 26 18.83 3.28 15.62
CA ASP A 26 19.89 2.29 15.82
C ASP A 26 19.54 1.26 16.89
N GLU A 27 18.90 1.70 17.98
CA GLU A 27 18.49 0.82 19.09
C GLU A 27 17.37 -0.14 18.65
N VAL A 28 16.33 0.39 17.99
CA VAL A 28 15.23 -0.39 17.43
C VAL A 28 15.76 -1.36 16.38
N GLY A 29 16.59 -0.88 15.45
CA GLY A 29 17.21 -1.67 14.41
C GLY A 29 18.10 -2.78 14.98
N GLY A 30 18.90 -2.49 16.02
CA GLY A 30 19.78 -3.44 16.70
C GLY A 30 19.02 -4.54 17.43
N ARG A 31 17.95 -4.21 18.17
CA ARG A 31 17.08 -5.19 18.85
C ARG A 31 16.36 -6.10 17.87
N LEU A 32 15.80 -5.52 16.80
CA LEU A 32 15.17 -6.29 15.73
C LEU A 32 16.18 -7.17 15.00
N ALA A 33 17.36 -6.63 14.70
CA ALA A 33 18.44 -7.39 14.08
C ALA A 33 18.76 -8.58 14.98
N ALA A 34 19.06 -8.39 16.27
CA ALA A 34 19.37 -9.50 17.19
C ALA A 34 18.30 -10.60 17.20
N LEU A 35 17.01 -10.24 17.16
CA LEU A 35 15.90 -11.19 17.11
C LEU A 35 15.81 -11.94 15.76
N PHE A 36 16.03 -11.23 14.65
CA PHE A 36 15.80 -11.75 13.30
C PHE A 36 17.09 -12.16 12.55
N TYR A 37 18.29 -11.95 13.11
CA TYR A 37 19.58 -12.03 12.39
C TYR A 37 19.91 -13.44 11.90
N SER A 38 19.65 -14.46 12.73
CA SER A 38 20.17 -15.81 12.49
C SER A 38 19.59 -16.41 11.20
N GLY A 39 20.47 -16.76 10.26
CA GLY A 39 20.13 -17.47 9.03
C GLY A 39 19.57 -16.62 7.88
N ARG A 40 19.42 -15.29 8.05
CA ARG A 40 18.85 -14.44 6.99
C ARG A 40 19.87 -14.06 5.90
N PRO A 41 19.50 -14.15 4.60
CA PRO A 41 20.26 -13.56 3.49
C PRO A 41 20.48 -12.06 3.69
N LEU A 42 21.58 -11.52 3.14
CA LEU A 42 21.93 -10.09 3.27
C LEU A 42 20.80 -9.16 2.79
N ASP A 43 20.13 -9.49 1.69
CA ASP A 43 19.01 -8.74 1.10
C ASP A 43 17.67 -8.92 1.86
N ARG A 44 17.68 -9.67 2.98
CA ARG A 44 16.52 -9.95 3.83
C ARG A 44 16.75 -9.61 5.29
N ARG A 45 17.88 -8.98 5.63
CA ARG A 45 18.15 -8.48 6.98
C ARG A 45 17.28 -7.27 7.30
N VAL A 46 17.17 -6.98 8.60
CA VAL A 46 16.53 -5.76 9.08
C VAL A 46 17.30 -4.56 8.52
N ALA A 47 16.57 -3.59 7.97
CA ALA A 47 17.14 -2.39 7.36
C ALA A 47 16.19 -1.19 7.57
N PRO A 48 16.68 0.04 7.40
CA PRO A 48 15.80 1.20 7.23
C PRO A 48 14.78 0.96 6.11
N MET A 49 13.54 1.39 6.31
CA MET A 49 12.50 1.24 5.29
C MET A 49 12.72 2.28 4.17
N PRO A 50 12.74 1.89 2.88
CA PRO A 50 12.68 2.85 1.80
C PRO A 50 11.36 3.62 1.84
N LEU A 51 11.42 4.95 1.99
CA LEU A 51 10.25 5.82 2.13
C LEU A 51 10.20 6.85 1.01
N ALA A 52 9.01 7.08 0.47
CA ALA A 52 8.77 8.14 -0.51
C ALA A 52 8.63 9.49 0.22
N VAL A 53 9.77 10.13 0.50
CA VAL A 53 9.85 11.30 1.39
C VAL A 53 11.06 12.17 1.01
N THR A 54 10.92 13.48 1.16
CA THR A 54 12.03 14.44 1.01
C THR A 54 12.28 15.16 2.33
N THR A 55 13.53 15.11 2.81
CA THR A 55 13.95 15.88 3.99
C THR A 55 14.27 17.32 3.58
N ARG A 56 13.62 18.27 4.23
CA ARG A 56 13.77 19.71 3.98
C ARG A 56 14.98 20.29 4.71
N SER A 57 15.39 21.49 4.31
CA SER A 57 16.53 22.20 4.93
C SER A 57 16.32 22.56 6.41
N ASP A 58 15.06 22.70 6.83
CA ASP A 58 14.65 22.93 8.22
C ASP A 58 14.60 21.64 9.07
N GLY A 59 14.89 20.48 8.44
CA GLY A 59 14.84 19.15 9.07
C GLY A 59 13.47 18.49 9.06
N ALA A 60 12.42 19.17 8.55
CA ALA A 60 11.09 18.57 8.42
C ALA A 60 11.02 17.61 7.22
N HIS A 61 10.05 16.69 7.24
CA HIS A 61 9.84 15.74 6.15
C HIS A 61 8.61 16.12 5.30
N ALA A 62 8.74 16.04 3.98
CA ALA A 62 7.65 16.18 3.02
C ALA A 62 7.38 14.83 2.35
N TRP A 63 6.18 14.27 2.58
CA TRP A 63 5.77 12.98 2.04
C TRP A 63 5.36 13.09 0.57
N SER A 64 5.82 12.14 -0.24
CA SER A 64 5.52 12.14 -1.67
C SER A 64 4.09 11.73 -1.96
N GLY A 65 3.44 12.49 -2.84
CA GLY A 65 2.11 12.21 -3.38
C GLY A 65 2.08 12.32 -4.90
N THR A 66 0.88 12.29 -5.48
CA THR A 66 0.68 12.43 -6.93
C THR A 66 1.30 13.72 -7.50
N GLY A 67 1.27 14.82 -6.74
CA GLY A 67 1.90 16.08 -7.12
C GLY A 67 3.42 15.99 -7.29
N VAL A 68 4.11 15.15 -6.51
CA VAL A 68 5.56 14.91 -6.65
C VAL A 68 5.84 14.12 -7.92
N VAL A 69 5.06 13.05 -8.16
CA VAL A 69 5.23 12.19 -9.35
C VAL A 69 4.93 12.92 -10.65
N LEU A 70 3.86 13.73 -10.68
CA LEU A 70 3.53 14.55 -11.86
C LEU A 70 4.52 15.71 -12.01
N GLY A 71 4.92 16.33 -10.90
CA GLY A 71 5.91 17.40 -10.87
C GLY A 71 5.58 18.51 -11.88
N PRO A 72 6.59 19.00 -12.65
CA PRO A 72 6.37 20.03 -13.66
C PRO A 72 5.38 19.63 -14.78
N ALA A 73 5.18 18.34 -15.05
CA ALA A 73 4.28 17.88 -16.10
C ALA A 73 2.80 18.18 -15.80
N ALA A 74 2.44 18.41 -14.52
CA ALA A 74 1.10 18.86 -14.15
C ALA A 74 0.77 20.27 -14.68
N HIS A 75 1.78 21.05 -15.08
CA HIS A 75 1.64 22.42 -15.58
C HIS A 75 1.96 22.56 -17.07
N ASP A 76 2.18 21.44 -17.77
CA ASP A 76 2.36 21.45 -19.24
C ASP A 76 1.04 21.87 -19.90
N GLU A 77 1.10 22.77 -20.88
CA GLU A 77 -0.08 23.30 -21.58
C GLU A 77 -0.91 22.22 -22.30
N ARG A 78 -0.32 21.04 -22.54
CA ARG A 78 -0.98 19.88 -23.16
C ARG A 78 -1.64 18.95 -22.14
N VAL A 79 -1.56 19.26 -20.85
CA VAL A 79 -2.10 18.44 -19.76
C VAL A 79 -3.28 19.16 -19.12
N GLU A 80 -4.42 18.48 -19.08
CA GLU A 80 -5.61 18.93 -18.36
C GLU A 80 -5.90 17.99 -17.19
N ILE A 81 -6.10 18.56 -16.00
CA ILE A 81 -6.56 17.82 -14.80
C ILE A 81 -7.99 18.29 -14.50
N ALA A 82 -8.96 17.47 -14.89
CA ALA A 82 -10.36 17.72 -14.57
C ALA A 82 -10.72 17.10 -13.21
N ASP A 83 -10.90 17.95 -12.19
CA ASP A 83 -11.41 17.53 -10.89
C ASP A 83 -12.93 17.39 -10.92
N ARG A 84 -13.51 16.71 -9.91
CA ARG A 84 -14.96 16.43 -9.82
C ARG A 84 -15.54 15.84 -11.11
N CYS A 85 -14.71 15.16 -11.91
CA CYS A 85 -15.06 14.56 -13.18
C CYS A 85 -15.11 13.04 -13.02
N LEU A 86 -16.31 12.47 -13.06
CA LEU A 86 -16.53 11.03 -12.91
C LEU A 86 -16.56 10.35 -14.28
N CYS A 87 -15.60 9.47 -14.56
CA CYS A 87 -15.68 8.61 -15.73
C CYS A 87 -16.72 7.50 -15.54
N LEU A 88 -17.72 7.44 -16.43
CA LEU A 88 -18.83 6.48 -16.38
C LEU A 88 -18.55 5.22 -17.22
N ARG A 89 -17.91 5.38 -18.37
CA ARG A 89 -17.53 4.27 -19.26
C ARG A 89 -16.48 4.70 -20.28
N VAL A 90 -15.70 3.73 -20.75
CA VAL A 90 -14.89 3.81 -21.96
C VAL A 90 -15.78 3.54 -23.18
N VAL A 91 -15.63 4.35 -24.22
CA VAL A 91 -16.35 4.20 -25.49
C VAL A 91 -15.50 3.36 -26.45
N LEU A 92 -16.12 2.33 -27.01
CA LEU A 92 -15.48 1.37 -27.92
C LEU A 92 -16.23 1.28 -29.24
N HIS A 93 -15.50 1.29 -30.35
CA HIS A 93 -16.00 0.97 -31.67
C HIS A 93 -15.21 -0.21 -32.27
N GLY A 94 -15.87 -1.33 -32.56
CA GLY A 94 -15.22 -2.53 -33.10
C GLY A 94 -14.05 -3.04 -32.23
N GLY A 95 -14.18 -2.93 -30.90
CA GLY A 95 -13.13 -3.29 -29.94
C GLY A 95 -11.95 -2.32 -29.86
N THR A 96 -12.08 -1.12 -30.43
CA THR A 96 -11.08 -0.05 -30.37
C THR A 96 -11.61 1.13 -29.56
N VAL A 97 -10.79 1.67 -28.66
CA VAL A 97 -11.12 2.87 -27.89
C VAL A 97 -11.29 4.09 -28.80
N THR A 98 -12.35 4.86 -28.55
CA THR A 98 -12.60 6.14 -29.20
C THR A 98 -12.73 7.30 -28.21
N GLY A 99 -12.88 7.02 -26.92
CA GLY A 99 -13.03 8.03 -25.88
C GLY A 99 -13.57 7.49 -24.57
N VAL A 100 -14.07 8.41 -23.74
CA VAL A 100 -14.74 8.13 -22.47
C VAL A 100 -15.99 8.98 -22.34
N VAL A 101 -17.00 8.47 -21.64
CA VAL A 101 -18.13 9.28 -21.16
C VAL A 101 -17.85 9.66 -19.72
N VAL A 102 -17.91 10.95 -19.44
CA VAL A 102 -17.68 11.53 -18.12
C VAL A 102 -18.90 12.30 -17.65
N ARG A 103 -19.01 12.49 -16.34
CA ARG A 103 -20.01 13.34 -15.69
C ARG A 103 -19.32 14.36 -14.81
N ASP A 104 -19.66 15.62 -14.98
CA ASP A 104 -19.32 16.67 -14.02
C ASP A 104 -20.16 16.47 -12.75
N LEU A 105 -19.51 16.29 -11.60
CA LEU A 105 -20.21 16.03 -10.33
C LEU A 105 -20.81 17.29 -9.69
N GLY A 106 -20.41 18.48 -10.13
CA GLY A 106 -21.01 19.75 -9.70
C GLY A 106 -22.29 20.09 -10.46
N THR A 107 -22.32 19.84 -11.77
CA THR A 107 -23.46 20.18 -12.64
C THR A 107 -24.35 18.98 -12.98
N GLY A 108 -23.84 17.76 -12.83
CA GLY A 108 -24.49 16.52 -13.24
C GLY A 108 -24.47 16.26 -14.76
N THR A 109 -23.85 17.14 -15.54
CA THR A 109 -23.83 17.07 -17.00
C THR A 109 -22.90 15.95 -17.48
N GLU A 110 -23.38 15.12 -18.42
CA GLU A 110 -22.58 14.09 -19.06
C GLU A 110 -22.03 14.58 -20.42
N ALA A 111 -20.78 14.24 -20.72
CA ALA A 111 -20.12 14.56 -21.98
C ALA A 111 -19.26 13.39 -22.45
N GLU A 112 -19.05 13.29 -23.76
CA GLU A 112 -18.08 12.37 -24.34
C GLU A 112 -16.77 13.13 -24.63
N VAL A 113 -15.67 12.58 -24.15
CA VAL A 113 -14.32 13.08 -24.41
C VAL A 113 -13.62 12.11 -25.35
N GLY A 114 -13.32 12.57 -26.56
CA GLY A 114 -12.64 11.77 -27.58
C GLY A 114 -11.18 11.49 -27.21
N ALA A 115 -10.74 10.25 -27.33
CA ALA A 115 -9.37 9.84 -27.05
C ALA A 115 -8.95 8.66 -27.92
N ARG A 116 -7.71 8.71 -28.43
CA ARG A 116 -7.10 7.61 -29.20
C ARG A 116 -6.54 6.49 -28.32
N ALA A 117 -6.33 6.79 -27.04
CA ALA A 117 -5.77 5.90 -26.04
C ALA A 117 -6.38 6.25 -24.67
N VAL A 118 -6.74 5.23 -23.89
CA VAL A 118 -7.28 5.39 -22.54
C VAL A 118 -6.52 4.50 -21.57
N VAL A 119 -6.05 5.09 -20.47
CA VAL A 119 -5.44 4.37 -19.35
C VAL A 119 -6.39 4.46 -18.15
N VAL A 120 -6.86 3.31 -17.65
CA VAL A 120 -7.71 3.26 -16.46
C VAL A 120 -6.85 3.02 -15.21
N ALA A 121 -6.75 4.03 -14.35
CA ALA A 121 -5.97 4.00 -13.11
C ALA A 121 -6.86 4.19 -11.87
N ALA A 122 -8.01 3.54 -11.82
CA ALA A 122 -9.07 3.76 -10.84
C ALA A 122 -9.02 2.73 -9.69
N ASP A 123 -7.85 2.48 -9.10
CA ASP A 123 -7.64 1.47 -8.04
C ASP A 123 -8.09 0.03 -8.38
N ALA A 124 -7.88 -0.92 -7.46
CA ALA A 124 -8.18 -2.33 -7.68
C ALA A 124 -9.67 -2.71 -7.57
N LEU A 125 -10.54 -1.81 -7.11
CA LEU A 125 -11.97 -2.05 -7.03
C LEU A 125 -12.73 -1.29 -8.12
N ARG A 126 -12.37 -0.03 -8.41
CA ARG A 126 -13.10 0.78 -9.40
C ARG A 126 -12.59 0.58 -10.83
N THR A 127 -11.34 0.16 -11.04
CA THR A 127 -10.87 -0.25 -12.39
C THR A 127 -11.72 -1.38 -12.97
N PRO A 128 -11.89 -2.55 -12.30
CA PRO A 128 -12.74 -3.60 -12.85
C PRO A 128 -14.22 -3.18 -12.93
N GLN A 129 -14.69 -2.29 -12.05
CA GLN A 129 -16.03 -1.70 -12.11
C GLN A 129 -16.24 -0.91 -13.41
N LEU A 130 -15.32 -0.01 -13.73
CA LEU A 130 -15.37 0.82 -14.93
C LEU A 130 -15.24 -0.02 -16.20
N LEU A 131 -14.31 -0.98 -16.24
CA LEU A 131 -14.20 -1.90 -17.38
C LEU A 131 -15.51 -2.68 -17.60
N HIS A 132 -16.12 -3.19 -16.53
CA HIS A 132 -17.40 -3.89 -16.62
C HIS A 132 -18.53 -2.97 -17.13
N ALA A 133 -18.60 -1.74 -16.63
CA ALA A 133 -19.55 -0.71 -17.09
C ALA A 133 -19.36 -0.37 -18.58
N SER A 134 -18.11 -0.43 -19.05
CA SER A 134 -17.72 -0.19 -20.45
C SER A 134 -17.96 -1.39 -21.38
N GLY A 135 -18.50 -2.50 -20.87
CA GLY A 135 -18.69 -3.72 -21.64
C GLY A 135 -17.44 -4.60 -21.81
N VAL A 136 -16.29 -4.17 -21.28
CA VAL A 136 -15.02 -4.94 -21.30
C VAL A 136 -15.05 -5.97 -20.18
N ARG A 137 -15.19 -7.25 -20.53
CA ARG A 137 -15.48 -8.34 -19.57
C ARG A 137 -14.65 -9.61 -19.82
N PRO A 138 -13.32 -9.53 -19.83
CA PRO A 138 -12.51 -10.74 -19.92
C PRO A 138 -12.85 -11.69 -18.75
N PRO A 139 -12.79 -13.02 -18.93
CA PRO A 139 -13.16 -13.98 -17.88
C PRO A 139 -12.43 -13.78 -16.54
N ALA A 140 -11.20 -13.28 -16.58
CA ALA A 140 -10.37 -12.99 -15.42
C ALA A 140 -10.72 -11.68 -14.68
N LEU A 141 -11.59 -10.82 -15.24
CA LEU A 141 -11.90 -9.52 -14.66
C LEU A 141 -12.50 -9.65 -13.26
N GLY A 142 -11.89 -8.95 -12.29
CA GLY A 142 -12.29 -8.99 -10.89
C GLY A 142 -11.93 -10.29 -10.19
N ARG A 143 -11.32 -11.27 -10.85
CA ARG A 143 -10.87 -12.52 -10.23
C ARG A 143 -9.46 -12.36 -9.66
N TYR A 144 -9.07 -13.31 -8.82
CA TYR A 144 -7.75 -13.37 -8.16
C TYR A 144 -7.45 -12.14 -7.29
N LEU A 145 -8.50 -11.54 -6.71
CA LEU A 145 -8.37 -10.46 -5.73
C LEU A 145 -7.44 -10.91 -4.60
N ASN A 146 -6.43 -10.11 -4.34
CA ASN A 146 -5.53 -10.27 -3.22
C ASN A 146 -5.59 -9.04 -2.31
N ASP A 147 -5.51 -9.27 -1.02
CA ASP A 147 -5.37 -8.26 0.05
C ASP A 147 -4.44 -8.85 1.11
N GLN A 148 -3.78 -8.03 1.92
CA GLN A 148 -2.80 -8.49 2.91
C GLN A 148 -3.38 -8.35 4.32
N PRO A 149 -3.48 -9.41 5.15
CA PRO A 149 -3.92 -9.23 6.53
C PRO A 149 -2.85 -8.47 7.26
N GLN A 150 -3.27 -7.58 8.13
CA GLN A 150 -2.38 -6.84 8.99
C GLN A 150 -2.63 -7.26 10.43
N VAL A 151 -1.57 -7.71 11.08
CA VAL A 151 -1.51 -7.82 12.54
C VAL A 151 -0.78 -6.60 13.05
N VAL A 152 -1.40 -5.90 13.99
CA VAL A 152 -0.82 -4.73 14.66
C VAL A 152 -0.60 -5.07 16.14
N PHE A 153 0.52 -4.60 16.67
CA PHE A 153 0.85 -4.65 18.09
C PHE A 153 1.64 -3.41 18.45
N ALA A 154 1.30 -2.83 19.60
CA ALA A 154 1.89 -1.59 20.08
C ALA A 154 2.64 -1.87 21.39
N VAL A 155 3.90 -1.42 21.45
CA VAL A 155 4.74 -1.54 22.64
C VAL A 155 5.32 -0.21 23.03
N ARG A 156 5.39 0.05 24.33
CA ARG A 156 6.11 1.18 24.92
C ARG A 156 7.58 0.81 25.11
N SER A 157 8.48 1.66 24.64
CA SER A 157 9.92 1.50 24.81
C SER A 157 10.31 1.50 26.30
N PRO A 158 11.35 0.76 26.72
CA PRO A 158 11.79 0.73 28.11
C PRO A 158 12.23 2.10 28.64
N ASP A 159 11.99 2.35 29.93
CA ASP A 159 12.26 3.64 30.56
C ASP A 159 13.75 4.00 30.50
N GLU A 160 14.67 3.03 30.57
CA GLU A 160 16.11 3.31 30.42
C GLU A 160 16.49 3.80 29.01
N VAL A 161 15.80 3.31 27.97
CA VAL A 161 16.00 3.76 26.58
C VAL A 161 15.52 5.20 26.43
N VAL A 162 14.36 5.50 27.01
CA VAL A 162 13.80 6.87 27.03
C VAL A 162 14.72 7.82 27.81
N ALA A 163 15.20 7.40 28.98
CA ALA A 163 16.05 8.23 29.85
C ALA A 163 17.45 8.49 29.26
N ALA A 164 18.11 7.46 28.73
CA ALA A 164 19.42 7.59 28.08
C ALA A 164 19.38 8.60 26.92
N HIS A 165 18.26 8.63 26.20
CA HIS A 165 18.11 9.54 25.07
C HIS A 165 17.73 10.98 25.48
N ARG A 166 16.89 11.16 26.51
CA ARG A 166 16.60 12.50 27.08
C ARG A 166 17.86 13.25 27.47
N ALA A 167 18.86 12.53 28.00
CA ALA A 167 20.15 13.08 28.37
C ALA A 167 20.94 13.63 27.15
N VAL A 168 20.64 13.15 25.94
CA VAL A 168 21.35 13.50 24.70
C VAL A 168 20.63 14.60 23.89
N THR A 169 19.29 14.63 23.85
CA THR A 169 18.57 15.51 22.92
C THR A 169 17.81 16.68 23.53
N GLY A 170 17.55 16.70 24.83
CA GLY A 170 16.91 17.84 25.52
C GLY A 170 15.50 18.23 25.04
N ARG A 171 14.88 17.51 24.11
CA ARG A 171 13.56 17.84 23.49
C ARG A 171 12.46 16.93 24.01
N THR A 172 11.44 17.51 24.63
CA THR A 172 10.32 16.79 25.26
C THR A 172 9.11 16.56 24.34
N ARG A 173 8.90 17.37 23.28
CA ARG A 173 7.76 17.21 22.34
C ARG A 173 7.95 18.10 21.09
N ASP A 174 7.45 17.66 19.93
CA ASP A 174 7.15 18.56 18.80
C ASP A 174 5.63 18.79 18.75
N THR A 175 5.20 20.03 18.54
CA THR A 175 3.82 20.49 18.76
C THR A 175 2.81 20.12 17.66
N ASP A 176 3.27 19.52 16.56
CA ASP A 176 2.51 19.61 15.30
C ASP A 176 1.90 18.28 14.82
N GLY A 177 1.99 17.20 15.61
CA GLY A 177 1.31 15.92 15.28
C GLY A 177 1.78 15.20 14.01
N ALA A 178 2.82 15.70 13.34
CA ALA A 178 3.54 14.99 12.30
C ALA A 178 4.27 13.77 12.91
N ILE A 179 4.54 12.73 12.10
CA ILE A 179 5.43 11.61 12.50
C ILE A 179 6.75 12.23 12.97
N VAL A 180 6.91 12.33 14.29
CA VAL A 180 8.15 12.83 14.86
C VAL A 180 9.18 11.75 14.59
N PRO A 181 10.31 12.06 13.94
CA PRO A 181 11.30 11.07 13.55
C PRO A 181 12.12 10.62 14.78
N ARG A 182 11.48 10.08 15.84
CA ARG A 182 12.22 9.62 17.02
C ARG A 182 12.69 8.19 16.85
N SER A 183 11.82 7.26 16.48
CA SER A 183 12.19 5.83 16.32
C SER A 183 12.59 5.41 14.91
N GLY A 184 12.48 6.33 13.94
CA GLY A 184 12.66 6.02 12.52
C GLY A 184 11.63 5.01 12.02
N VAL A 185 11.91 4.41 10.86
CA VAL A 185 11.06 3.35 10.30
C VAL A 185 11.93 2.18 9.90
N SER A 186 11.82 1.08 10.65
CA SER A 186 12.56 -0.14 10.40
C SER A 186 11.72 -1.12 9.60
N TRP A 187 12.37 -1.84 8.70
CA TRP A 187 11.77 -2.82 7.83
C TRP A 187 12.39 -4.21 8.08
N VAL A 188 11.52 -5.20 8.25
CA VAL A 188 11.86 -6.62 8.40
C VAL A 188 11.36 -7.35 7.14
N PRO A 189 12.23 -7.64 6.16
CA PRO A 189 11.82 -8.30 4.93
C PRO A 189 11.24 -9.70 5.19
N CYS A 190 10.32 -10.16 4.33
CA CYS A 190 9.75 -11.50 4.41
C CYS A 190 10.75 -12.58 3.98
N THR A 191 10.66 -13.77 4.58
CA THR A 191 11.38 -14.98 4.17
C THR A 191 10.40 -16.15 4.01
N ASP A 192 10.86 -17.31 3.53
CA ASP A 192 10.00 -18.51 3.46
C ASP A 192 9.59 -18.99 4.86
N GLU A 193 10.50 -18.88 5.83
CA GLU A 193 10.26 -19.22 7.24
C GLU A 193 9.36 -18.20 7.95
N GLN A 194 9.50 -16.92 7.58
CA GLN A 194 8.71 -15.80 8.07
C GLN A 194 7.99 -15.13 6.91
N PRO A 195 6.88 -15.72 6.43
CA PRO A 195 6.15 -15.23 5.27
C PRO A 195 5.24 -14.08 5.69
N PHE A 196 5.85 -12.99 6.15
CA PHE A 196 5.25 -11.69 6.37
C PHE A 196 6.35 -10.64 6.29
N HIS A 197 6.07 -9.45 5.75
CA HIS A 197 6.93 -8.31 6.03
C HIS A 197 6.61 -7.79 7.43
N GLY A 198 7.59 -7.25 8.12
CA GLY A 198 7.41 -6.41 9.30
C GLY A 198 7.73 -4.96 8.97
N GLN A 199 6.85 -4.04 9.35
CA GLN A 199 7.18 -2.62 9.45
C GLN A 199 7.12 -2.23 10.92
N VAL A 200 8.13 -1.50 11.36
CA VAL A 200 8.28 -1.02 12.73
C VAL A 200 8.40 0.50 12.68
N THR A 201 7.36 1.18 13.11
CA THR A 201 7.26 2.65 13.05
C THR A 201 6.68 3.20 14.34
N GLN A 202 6.93 4.47 14.63
CA GLN A 202 6.23 5.18 15.69
C GLN A 202 4.71 5.20 15.43
N LEU A 203 3.90 4.90 16.45
CA LEU A 203 2.43 4.92 16.35
C LEU A 203 1.78 6.14 17.01
N ASP A 204 2.52 6.92 17.79
CA ASP A 204 2.01 8.16 18.43
C ASP A 204 1.59 9.25 17.42
N ALA A 205 2.02 9.14 16.16
CA ALA A 205 1.53 9.94 15.03
C ALA A 205 0.58 9.16 14.09
N SER A 206 0.22 7.91 14.44
CA SER A 206 -0.75 7.11 13.69
C SER A 206 -2.17 7.54 14.06
N PRO A 207 -3.08 7.74 13.09
CA PRO A 207 -4.48 8.05 13.35
C PRO A 207 -5.28 6.85 13.91
N VAL A 208 -4.64 5.69 14.13
CA VAL A 208 -5.26 4.51 14.71
C VAL A 208 -5.27 4.65 16.24
N PRO A 209 -6.43 4.66 16.92
CA PRO A 209 -6.50 4.81 18.37
C PRO A 209 -5.72 3.72 19.10
N LEU A 210 -4.75 4.11 19.93
CA LEU A 210 -3.94 3.22 20.76
C LEU A 210 -4.52 3.22 22.16
N THR A 211 -5.61 2.48 22.35
CA THR A 211 -6.34 2.31 23.62
C THR A 211 -7.02 3.58 24.17
N ASP A 212 -8.08 3.39 24.93
CA ASP A 212 -8.76 4.47 25.65
C ASP A 212 -7.91 4.85 26.88
N ASP A 213 -7.54 6.14 27.00
CA ASP A 213 -6.96 6.76 28.21
C ASP A 213 -5.53 6.39 28.66
N THR A 214 -4.53 6.40 27.78
CA THR A 214 -3.12 6.41 28.24
C THR A 214 -2.36 7.65 27.73
N ASP A 215 -1.83 8.46 28.65
CA ASP A 215 -0.86 9.54 28.34
C ASP A 215 0.46 8.89 27.87
N ILE A 216 0.57 8.71 26.55
CA ILE A 216 1.73 8.12 25.90
C ILE A 216 2.71 9.24 25.52
N GLU A 217 3.96 9.14 25.99
CA GLU A 217 5.01 10.05 25.54
C GLU A 217 5.35 9.86 24.05
N PRO A 218 5.48 10.95 23.27
CA PRO A 218 5.86 10.85 21.87
C PRO A 218 7.22 10.18 21.67
N GLY A 219 7.30 9.20 20.76
CA GLY A 219 8.48 8.37 20.53
C GLY A 219 8.50 7.05 21.29
N ALA A 220 7.65 6.88 22.30
CA ALA A 220 7.69 5.69 23.15
C ALA A 220 6.98 4.49 22.50
N VAL A 221 6.04 4.69 21.57
CA VAL A 221 5.23 3.58 21.04
C VAL A 221 5.61 3.19 19.62
N VAL A 222 5.95 1.92 19.48
CA VAL A 222 6.33 1.31 18.22
C VAL A 222 5.27 0.31 17.78
N GLY A 223 4.84 0.44 16.52
CA GLY A 223 3.86 -0.41 15.86
C GLY A 223 4.51 -1.39 14.93
N LEU A 224 4.23 -2.67 15.16
CA LEU A 224 4.64 -3.76 14.30
C LEU A 224 3.49 -4.16 13.39
N ALA A 225 3.61 -3.91 12.09
CA ALA A 225 2.68 -4.40 11.08
C ALA A 225 3.25 -5.62 10.35
N GLY A 226 2.62 -6.78 10.57
CA GLY A 226 2.94 -8.03 9.88
C GLY A 226 2.04 -8.26 8.66
N SER A 227 2.55 -8.20 7.43
CA SER A 227 1.77 -8.42 6.20
C SER A 227 2.19 -9.70 5.46
N ALA A 228 1.35 -10.73 5.47
CA ALA A 228 1.66 -12.02 4.85
C ALA A 228 1.40 -12.05 3.33
N PRO A 229 2.39 -12.40 2.47
CA PRO A 229 2.15 -12.68 1.05
C PRO A 229 1.35 -13.97 0.88
N ARG A 230 0.51 -14.02 -0.16
CA ARG A 230 -0.54 -15.05 -0.33
C ARG A 230 -0.41 -15.85 -1.62
N THR A 231 -1.00 -17.04 -1.66
CA THR A 231 -1.03 -17.88 -2.88
C THR A 231 -2.44 -18.19 -3.38
N SER A 232 -2.67 -17.83 -4.65
CA SER A 232 -3.32 -18.53 -5.78
C SER A 232 -4.67 -19.27 -5.67
N ARG A 233 -5.55 -19.05 -4.69
CA ARG A 233 -6.98 -19.44 -4.88
C ARG A 233 -7.81 -18.30 -5.49
N PRO A 234 -8.81 -18.60 -6.36
CA PRO A 234 -9.60 -17.57 -7.03
C PRO A 234 -10.55 -16.92 -6.03
N ARG A 235 -10.14 -15.79 -5.47
CA ARG A 235 -11.04 -14.83 -4.80
C ARG A 235 -11.58 -13.87 -5.83
N THR A 236 -12.81 -13.41 -5.67
CA THR A 236 -13.49 -12.69 -6.76
C THR A 236 -14.19 -11.46 -6.24
N VAL A 237 -13.99 -10.34 -6.93
CA VAL A 237 -14.93 -9.23 -6.99
C VAL A 237 -15.94 -9.59 -8.07
N SER A 238 -17.21 -9.75 -7.67
CA SER A 238 -18.31 -9.87 -8.63
C SER A 238 -18.98 -8.51 -8.77
N ILE A 239 -19.46 -8.19 -9.97
CA ILE A 239 -20.13 -6.93 -10.25
C ILE A 239 -21.59 -7.25 -10.56
N ARG A 240 -22.52 -6.72 -9.76
CA ARG A 240 -23.96 -6.99 -9.91
C ARG A 240 -24.62 -5.85 -10.66
N ARG A 241 -25.10 -6.09 -11.89
CA ARG A 241 -25.80 -5.07 -12.70
C ARG A 241 -27.08 -4.52 -12.08
N LEU A 242 -27.74 -5.30 -11.20
CA LEU A 242 -29.03 -4.90 -10.59
C LEU A 242 -28.89 -3.93 -9.41
N ARG A 243 -27.67 -3.70 -8.90
CA ARG A 243 -27.42 -2.70 -7.86
C ARG A 243 -26.39 -1.72 -8.37
N THR A 244 -26.67 -0.45 -8.23
CA THR A 244 -25.71 0.61 -8.50
C THR A 244 -25.12 1.12 -7.20
N ASP A 245 -23.90 1.65 -7.27
CA ASP A 245 -23.33 2.46 -6.21
C ASP A 245 -23.96 3.87 -6.22
N PRO A 246 -23.60 4.76 -5.27
CA PRO A 246 -24.13 6.13 -5.22
C PRO A 246 -23.86 6.98 -6.47
N TYR A 247 -22.91 6.57 -7.33
CA TYR A 247 -22.56 7.27 -8.56
C TYR A 247 -23.33 6.74 -9.78
N GLY A 248 -24.13 5.69 -9.61
CA GLY A 248 -24.88 5.04 -10.68
C GLY A 248 -24.08 3.97 -11.44
N LEU A 249 -22.87 3.63 -10.98
CA LEU A 249 -22.06 2.56 -11.57
C LEU A 249 -22.46 1.21 -10.98
N PRO A 250 -22.27 0.09 -11.71
CA PRO A 250 -22.54 -1.25 -11.17
C PRO A 250 -21.82 -1.49 -9.84
N ALA A 251 -22.55 -1.83 -8.77
CA ALA A 251 -21.97 -1.94 -7.45
C ALA A 251 -21.05 -3.18 -7.35
N PRO A 252 -19.79 -3.02 -6.89
CA PRO A 252 -18.91 -4.16 -6.64
C PRO A 252 -19.38 -4.95 -5.41
N ARG A 253 -19.25 -6.27 -5.48
CA ARG A 253 -19.45 -7.18 -4.36
C ARG A 253 -18.20 -8.04 -4.18
N ILE A 254 -17.59 -7.93 -3.01
CA ILE A 254 -16.36 -8.67 -2.69
C ILE A 254 -16.73 -10.02 -2.09
N HIS A 255 -16.22 -11.10 -2.70
CA HIS A 255 -16.28 -12.45 -2.15
C HIS A 255 -14.89 -12.83 -1.67
N TYR A 256 -14.67 -12.68 -0.36
CA TYR A 256 -13.37 -12.83 0.26
C TYR A 256 -13.42 -13.79 1.44
N ARG A 257 -12.53 -14.79 1.43
CA ARG A 257 -12.37 -15.76 2.52
C ARG A 257 -10.90 -16.08 2.72
N TYR A 258 -10.52 -16.29 3.98
CA TYR A 258 -9.23 -16.82 4.35
C TYR A 258 -9.18 -18.34 4.12
N THR A 259 -8.05 -18.81 3.62
CA THR A 259 -7.72 -20.25 3.53
C THR A 259 -6.95 -20.69 4.76
N ASP A 260 -6.80 -22.00 4.97
CA ASP A 260 -6.02 -22.53 6.09
C ASP A 260 -4.56 -22.07 6.08
N ARG A 261 -3.98 -21.93 4.88
CA ARG A 261 -2.63 -21.37 4.70
C ARG A 261 -2.56 -19.92 5.19
N ASP A 262 -3.59 -19.14 4.90
CA ASP A 262 -3.66 -17.75 5.36
C ASP A 262 -3.76 -17.68 6.89
N LEU A 263 -4.63 -18.50 7.47
CA LEU A 263 -4.81 -18.58 8.92
C LEU A 263 -3.51 -19.01 9.62
N ALA A 264 -2.78 -19.96 9.05
CA ALA A 264 -1.47 -20.38 9.54
C ALA A 264 -0.41 -19.27 9.44
N ALA A 265 -0.38 -18.53 8.33
CA ALA A 265 0.53 -17.39 8.17
C ALA A 265 0.20 -16.26 9.16
N MET A 266 -1.08 -15.94 9.36
CA MET A 266 -1.52 -14.95 10.35
C MET A 266 -1.16 -15.38 11.77
N LYS A 267 -1.25 -16.67 12.11
CA LYS A 267 -0.79 -17.20 13.41
C LYS A 267 0.72 -17.01 13.60
N ARG A 268 1.53 -17.26 12.57
CA ARG A 268 2.98 -17.00 12.61
C ARG A 268 3.30 -15.51 12.75
N ALA A 269 2.60 -14.65 12.00
CA ALA A 269 2.76 -13.20 12.10
C ALA A 269 2.42 -12.70 13.51
N LYS A 270 1.32 -13.16 14.12
CA LYS A 270 0.97 -12.82 15.52
C LYS A 270 2.06 -13.20 16.51
N LYS A 271 2.67 -14.38 16.35
CA LYS A 271 3.78 -14.83 17.21
C LYS A 271 5.00 -13.92 17.04
N ALA A 272 5.43 -13.68 15.80
CA ALA A 272 6.62 -12.88 15.52
C ALA A 272 6.48 -11.41 15.94
N VAL A 273 5.29 -10.84 15.73
CA VAL A 273 4.97 -9.48 16.20
C VAL A 273 5.02 -9.40 17.72
N ALA A 274 4.54 -10.43 18.44
CA ALA A 274 4.65 -10.49 19.89
C ALA A 274 6.10 -10.61 20.38
N GLU A 275 6.92 -11.44 19.73
CA GLU A 275 8.36 -11.60 20.04
C GLU A 275 9.13 -10.30 19.80
N ALA A 276 8.87 -9.64 18.66
CA ALA A 276 9.46 -8.34 18.34
C ALA A 276 9.02 -7.25 19.33
N GLY A 277 7.73 -7.25 19.71
CA GLY A 277 7.24 -6.34 20.73
C GLY A 277 7.95 -6.54 22.07
N ALA A 278 8.10 -7.79 22.53
CA ALA A 278 8.82 -8.10 23.78
C ALA A 278 10.31 -7.71 23.73
N ALA A 279 10.96 -7.79 22.57
CA ALA A 279 12.34 -7.34 22.40
C ALA A 279 12.44 -5.80 22.43
N LEU A 280 11.43 -5.11 21.90
CA LEU A 280 11.41 -3.65 21.76
C LEU A 280 10.89 -2.92 22.99
N GLY A 281 10.08 -3.54 23.84
CA GLY A 281 9.57 -2.91 25.04
C GLY A 281 8.43 -3.63 25.74
N VAL A 282 7.67 -2.86 26.52
CA VAL A 282 6.54 -3.32 27.32
C VAL A 282 5.25 -3.16 26.50
N PRO A 283 4.46 -4.22 26.28
CA PRO A 283 3.16 -4.11 25.62
C PRO A 283 2.25 -3.08 26.29
N LEU A 284 1.55 -2.26 25.50
CA LEU A 284 0.52 -1.36 26.03
C LEU A 284 -0.68 -2.17 26.57
N ASP A 285 -1.01 -3.25 25.87
CA ASP A 285 -1.97 -4.26 26.28
C ASP A 285 -1.57 -5.64 25.73
N ASP A 286 -2.34 -6.67 26.06
CA ASP A 286 -2.15 -8.03 25.52
C ASP A 286 -2.73 -8.21 24.10
N SER A 287 -3.31 -7.17 23.51
CA SER A 287 -4.08 -7.24 22.28
C SER A 287 -3.17 -7.26 21.04
N ARG A 288 -3.14 -8.41 20.37
CA ARG A 288 -2.53 -8.56 19.04
C ARG A 288 -3.66 -8.48 18.02
N VAL A 289 -3.95 -7.26 17.57
CA VAL A 289 -5.14 -6.99 16.77
C VAL A 289 -4.91 -7.47 15.34
N LEU A 290 -5.72 -8.42 14.91
CA LEU A 290 -5.88 -8.69 13.47
C LEU A 290 -6.90 -7.69 12.95
N LEU A 291 -6.47 -6.81 12.05
CA LEU A 291 -7.38 -5.84 11.43
C LEU A 291 -8.42 -6.55 10.55
N ALA A 292 -9.55 -5.88 10.34
CA ALA A 292 -10.60 -6.37 9.46
C ALA A 292 -10.06 -6.64 8.06
N ALA A 293 -10.65 -7.61 7.35
CA ALA A 293 -10.28 -7.89 5.97
C ALA A 293 -10.44 -6.61 5.11
N GLY A 294 -9.43 -6.27 4.32
CA GLY A 294 -9.43 -5.06 3.51
C GLY A 294 -8.82 -3.82 4.18
N SER A 295 -8.51 -3.87 5.48
CA SER A 295 -7.91 -2.72 6.20
C SER A 295 -6.52 -2.32 5.66
N SER A 296 -5.81 -3.22 4.97
CA SER A 296 -4.52 -2.86 4.37
C SER A 296 -4.63 -1.91 3.18
N LEU A 297 -5.79 -1.90 2.52
CA LEU A 297 -6.01 -1.22 1.24
C LEU A 297 -5.05 -1.65 0.11
N HIS A 298 -4.24 -2.71 0.31
CA HIS A 298 -3.32 -3.28 -0.67
C HIS A 298 -4.04 -4.27 -1.62
N TYR A 299 -5.21 -3.88 -2.10
CA TYR A 299 -5.97 -4.68 -3.04
C TYR A 299 -5.22 -4.83 -4.37
N GLN A 300 -5.15 -6.06 -4.88
CA GLN A 300 -4.34 -6.45 -6.02
C GLN A 300 -5.04 -7.49 -6.90
N GLY A 301 -4.60 -7.59 -8.15
CA GLY A 301 -4.88 -8.73 -9.03
C GLY A 301 -6.25 -8.73 -9.73
N THR A 302 -7.11 -7.76 -9.49
CA THR A 302 -8.45 -7.68 -10.10
C THR A 302 -8.43 -7.34 -11.60
N THR A 303 -7.33 -6.81 -12.12
CA THR A 303 -7.02 -6.73 -13.56
C THR A 303 -5.64 -7.31 -13.86
N ARG A 304 -5.36 -8.47 -13.28
CA ARG A 304 -4.09 -9.21 -13.34
C ARG A 304 -3.41 -9.17 -14.70
N MET A 305 -2.12 -8.86 -14.69
CA MET A 305 -1.20 -8.97 -15.82
C MET A 305 -0.75 -10.42 -16.01
N GLY A 306 -0.46 -10.83 -17.25
CA GLY A 306 0.09 -12.15 -17.55
C GLY A 306 0.59 -12.27 -18.99
N PRO A 307 1.28 -13.38 -19.33
CA PRO A 307 1.71 -13.65 -20.71
C PRO A 307 0.52 -13.83 -21.65
N ALA A 308 0.76 -13.79 -22.97
CA ALA A 308 -0.27 -13.73 -24.00
C ALA A 308 -1.38 -14.82 -23.90
N ASP A 309 -1.00 -16.00 -23.42
CA ASP A 309 -1.81 -17.22 -23.29
C ASP A 309 -2.40 -17.43 -21.89
N ASP A 310 -2.16 -16.52 -20.94
CA ASP A 310 -2.68 -16.65 -19.58
C ASP A 310 -4.15 -16.25 -19.48
N ALA A 311 -5.03 -17.25 -19.51
CA ALA A 311 -6.47 -17.09 -19.33
C ALA A 311 -6.88 -16.51 -17.95
N THR A 312 -5.95 -16.42 -17.00
CA THR A 312 -6.15 -15.81 -15.68
C THR A 312 -5.81 -14.32 -15.65
N SER A 313 -5.39 -13.73 -16.79
CA SER A 313 -5.01 -12.34 -16.90
C SER A 313 -6.01 -11.50 -17.71
N VAL A 314 -6.09 -10.21 -17.36
CA VAL A 314 -6.90 -9.17 -18.02
C VAL A 314 -6.06 -8.35 -18.99
N CYS A 315 -4.77 -8.18 -18.70
CA CYS A 315 -3.84 -7.41 -19.52
C CYS A 315 -2.52 -8.16 -19.76
N ASP A 316 -1.79 -7.73 -20.79
CA ASP A 316 -0.42 -8.19 -21.07
C ASP A 316 0.62 -7.49 -20.18
N ASP A 317 1.89 -7.85 -20.35
CA ASP A 317 3.06 -7.33 -19.61
C ASP A 317 3.35 -5.84 -19.86
N HIS A 318 2.66 -5.22 -20.81
CA HIS A 318 2.64 -3.78 -21.06
C HIS A 318 1.34 -3.12 -20.60
N SER A 319 0.57 -3.81 -19.76
CA SER A 319 -0.71 -3.39 -19.21
C SER A 319 -1.82 -3.14 -20.25
N ARG A 320 -1.67 -3.64 -21.48
CA ARG A 320 -2.70 -3.51 -22.52
C ARG A 320 -3.83 -4.48 -22.23
N VAL A 321 -5.06 -3.99 -22.24
CA VAL A 321 -6.23 -4.84 -22.01
C VAL A 321 -6.43 -5.78 -23.20
N ARG A 322 -6.58 -7.07 -22.91
CA ARG A 322 -6.73 -8.09 -23.94
C ARG A 322 -7.96 -7.84 -24.80
N ASN A 323 -7.82 -8.09 -26.11
CA ASN A 323 -8.89 -7.96 -27.09
C ASN A 323 -9.51 -6.54 -27.16
N THR A 324 -8.83 -5.51 -26.65
CA THR A 324 -9.30 -4.13 -26.69
C THR A 324 -8.16 -3.20 -27.11
N ARG A 325 -8.23 -2.65 -28.33
CA ARG A 325 -7.19 -1.78 -28.87
C ARG A 325 -7.28 -0.38 -28.27
N GLY A 326 -6.15 0.18 -27.84
CA GLY A 326 -6.09 1.53 -27.26
C GLY A 326 -6.53 1.61 -25.80
N LEU A 327 -6.62 0.49 -25.08
CA LEU A 327 -7.00 0.46 -23.66
C LEU A 327 -5.91 -0.16 -22.79
N TRP A 328 -5.56 0.54 -21.71
CA TRP A 328 -4.61 0.09 -20.70
C TRP A 328 -5.21 0.17 -19.30
N VAL A 329 -4.64 -0.59 -18.36
CA VAL A 329 -4.92 -0.49 -16.93
C VAL A 329 -3.65 -0.13 -16.17
N ALA A 330 -3.77 0.58 -15.05
CA ALA A 330 -2.63 0.94 -14.21
C ALA A 330 -2.96 0.80 -12.72
N GLY A 331 -1.91 0.60 -11.92
CA GLY A 331 -2.00 0.43 -10.47
C GLY A 331 -1.87 -1.03 -10.02
N THR A 332 -1.98 -1.22 -8.70
CA THR A 332 -1.83 -2.52 -8.00
C THR A 332 -2.81 -3.60 -8.49
N THR A 333 -3.90 -3.18 -9.14
CA THR A 333 -4.88 -4.02 -9.83
C THR A 333 -4.25 -4.99 -10.84
N SER A 334 -3.15 -4.58 -11.48
CA SER A 334 -2.47 -5.35 -12.53
C SER A 334 -1.43 -6.33 -12.00
N SER A 335 -1.04 -6.27 -10.72
CA SER A 335 0.07 -7.06 -10.20
C SER A 335 -0.15 -8.58 -10.36
N PRO A 336 0.75 -9.31 -11.07
CA PRO A 336 0.58 -10.72 -11.42
C PRO A 336 0.84 -11.69 -10.26
N ARG A 337 1.49 -11.24 -9.19
CA ARG A 337 1.70 -11.99 -7.94
C ARG A 337 1.57 -11.00 -6.80
N PRO A 338 1.24 -11.45 -5.57
CA PRO A 338 1.54 -10.60 -4.43
C PRO A 338 3.03 -10.29 -4.52
N PRO A 339 3.43 -9.01 -4.53
CA PRO A 339 4.85 -8.70 -4.49
C PRO A 339 5.43 -9.44 -3.27
N PRO A 340 6.59 -10.13 -3.38
CA PRO A 340 7.45 -10.17 -2.20
C PRO A 340 7.60 -8.69 -1.82
N ALA A 341 7.33 -8.35 -0.55
CA ALA A 341 7.32 -6.95 -0.11
C ALA A 341 8.51 -6.18 -0.72
N MET A 342 8.28 -4.88 -1.02
CA MET A 342 9.24 -3.93 -1.64
C MET A 342 10.66 -4.42 -1.49
N ARG A 343 11.37 -4.80 -2.57
CA ARG A 343 12.77 -5.25 -2.43
C ARG A 343 13.59 -4.08 -1.84
N PRO A 344 14.62 -4.37 -1.00
CA PRO A 344 15.50 -3.31 -0.49
C PRO A 344 16.16 -2.54 -1.62
#